data_AF-A0A101SBA3-F1
#
_entry.id   AF-A0A101SBA3-F1
#
_cell.length_a   1.000
_cell.length_b   1.000
_cell.length_c   1.000
_cell.angle_alpha   90.00
_cell.angle_beta   90.00
_cell.angle_gamma   90.00
#
_symmetry.space_group_name_H-M   'P 1'
#
loop_
_entity.id
_entity.type
_entity.pdbx_description
1 polymer ?
#
loop_
_entity_poly.entity_id
_entity_poly.type
_entity_poly.pdbx_seq_one_letter_code
_entity_poly.pdbx_strand_id
1 'polypeptide(L)'
;MGTDAALLAQLSDRTSSRRRSAAKRLGRAADAAAGPALLDALRTEVEDPRTWETQYEMALGLGLCGYREAEPFLRELAGRPFTATMVYVAVGESVVRLADDPAGAVLWCLGQGPEMLADGALRAVAHLGLVPAEPVRDAILDFVERTPREHHLRYWPAVAAGRWPGRRARSYLRKCARGPREDVAEAARASLTRAAG
;
A
#
# COMPACT_ATOMS: atom_id res chain seq x y z
N MET A 1 14.23 21.23 -3.33
CA MET A 1 14.23 21.36 -1.85
C MET A 1 15.14 20.27 -1.32
N GLY A 2 16.20 20.62 -0.59
CA GLY A 2 17.10 19.61 -0.03
C GLY A 2 16.46 18.89 1.16
N THR A 3 16.90 17.66 1.40
CA THR A 3 16.42 16.84 2.52
C THR A 3 16.71 17.53 3.85
N ASP A 4 15.70 17.58 4.71
CA ASP A 4 15.81 18.21 6.03
C ASP A 4 16.76 17.38 6.91
N ALA A 5 18.00 17.85 7.05
CA ALA A 5 19.04 17.17 7.81
C ALA A 5 18.64 16.91 9.27
N ALA A 6 17.79 17.78 9.87
CA ALA A 6 17.30 17.57 11.22
C ALA A 6 16.31 16.39 11.29
N LEU A 7 15.48 16.21 10.24
CA LEU A 7 14.61 15.04 10.13
C LEU A 7 15.40 13.75 9.91
N LEU A 8 16.46 13.78 9.09
CA LEU A 8 17.32 12.62 8.89
C LEU A 8 17.97 12.17 10.19
N ALA A 9 18.51 13.10 10.98
CA ALA A 9 19.10 12.79 12.28
C ALA A 9 18.08 12.20 13.29
N GLN A 10 16.80 12.58 13.17
CA GLN A 10 15.74 12.06 14.04
C GLN A 10 15.35 10.60 13.75
N LEU A 11 15.72 10.04 12.59
CA LEU A 11 15.48 8.62 12.29
C LEU A 11 16.25 7.68 13.21
N SER A 12 17.30 8.16 13.88
CA SER A 12 18.08 7.40 14.88
C SER A 12 17.87 7.90 16.32
N ASP A 13 16.83 8.71 16.59
CA ASP A 13 16.54 9.19 17.95
C ASP A 13 16.24 8.01 18.89
N ARG A 14 16.64 8.14 20.17
CA ARG A 14 16.43 7.11 21.20
C ARG A 14 14.94 6.81 21.43
N THR A 15 14.07 7.74 21.12
CA THR A 15 12.62 7.62 21.29
C THR A 15 11.94 7.22 19.98
N SER A 16 11.21 6.09 20.01
CA SER A 16 10.49 5.59 18.83
C SER A 16 9.47 6.60 18.28
N SER A 17 8.85 7.40 19.15
CA SER A 17 7.90 8.44 18.74
C SER A 17 8.53 9.53 17.86
N ARG A 18 9.79 9.92 18.12
CA ARG A 18 10.52 10.87 17.27
C ARG A 18 10.92 10.26 15.94
N ARG A 19 11.43 9.02 15.95
CA ARG A 19 11.75 8.27 14.72
C ARG A 19 10.52 8.14 13.81
N ARG A 20 9.38 7.76 14.37
CA ARG A 20 8.10 7.68 13.67
C ARG A 20 7.69 9.02 13.05
N SER A 21 7.76 10.10 13.84
CA SER A 21 7.41 11.44 13.37
C SER A 21 8.29 11.89 12.21
N ALA A 22 9.59 11.60 12.29
CA ALA A 22 10.54 11.90 11.23
C ALA A 22 10.22 11.10 9.96
N ALA A 23 10.05 9.78 10.06
CA ALA A 23 9.70 8.93 8.93
C ALA A 23 8.42 9.40 8.21
N LYS A 24 7.36 9.70 8.98
CA LYS A 24 6.11 10.25 8.46
C LYS A 24 6.29 11.57 7.72
N ARG A 25 7.08 12.50 8.28
CA ARG A 25 7.34 13.82 7.67
C ARG A 25 8.16 13.69 6.40
N LEU A 26 9.18 12.83 6.39
CA LEU A 26 10.00 12.54 5.21
C LEU A 26 9.16 11.91 4.09
N GLY A 27 8.35 10.90 4.40
CA GLY A 27 7.44 10.29 3.42
C GLY A 27 6.44 11.28 2.83
N ARG A 28 5.87 12.18 3.65
CA ARG A 28 4.98 13.26 3.16
C ARG A 28 5.69 14.29 2.28
N ALA A 29 6.95 14.55 2.54
CA ALA A 29 7.76 15.43 1.70
C ALA A 29 8.08 14.78 0.35
N ALA A 30 7.97 13.45 0.24
CA ALA A 30 8.25 12.67 -0.97
C ALA A 30 9.64 12.97 -1.56
N ASP A 31 10.61 13.22 -0.70
CA ASP A 31 12.00 13.52 -1.10
C ASP A 31 12.78 12.21 -1.27
N ALA A 32 13.15 11.89 -2.50
CA ALA A 32 13.91 10.69 -2.84
C ALA A 32 15.27 10.62 -2.12
N ALA A 33 15.88 11.76 -1.80
CA ALA A 33 17.17 11.79 -1.10
C ALA A 33 17.07 11.34 0.38
N ALA A 34 15.86 11.24 0.95
CA ALA A 34 15.64 10.63 2.26
C ALA A 34 15.65 9.09 2.24
N GLY A 35 15.54 8.48 1.04
CA GLY A 35 15.42 7.05 0.84
C GLY A 35 16.48 6.19 1.52
N PRO A 36 17.79 6.46 1.31
CA PRO A 36 18.86 5.68 1.93
C PRO A 36 18.78 5.67 3.46
N ALA A 37 18.56 6.83 4.08
CA ALA A 37 18.47 6.95 5.53
C ALA A 37 17.23 6.25 6.10
N LEU A 38 16.09 6.32 5.40
CA LEU A 38 14.89 5.58 5.77
C LEU A 38 15.11 4.06 5.71
N LEU A 39 15.85 3.57 4.70
CA LEU A 39 16.12 2.15 4.53
C LEU A 39 17.02 1.64 5.66
N ASP A 40 18.09 2.34 5.97
CA ASP A 40 19.00 1.98 7.05
C ASP A 40 18.32 2.03 8.43
N ALA A 41 17.45 3.02 8.65
CA ALA A 41 16.65 3.10 9.86
C ALA A 41 15.64 1.95 9.96
N LEU A 42 14.92 1.62 8.87
CA LEU A 42 13.97 0.52 8.85
C LEU A 42 14.64 -0.83 9.14
N ARG A 43 15.81 -1.09 8.55
CA ARG A 43 16.60 -2.32 8.81
C ARG A 43 16.89 -2.53 10.29
N THR A 44 17.12 -1.44 11.03
CA THR A 44 17.32 -1.51 12.47
C THR A 44 15.99 -1.62 13.22
N GLU A 45 14.97 -0.86 12.82
CA GLU A 45 13.68 -0.78 13.52
C GLU A 45 12.90 -2.11 13.47
N VAL A 46 13.04 -2.88 12.40
CA VAL A 46 12.33 -4.17 12.24
C VAL A 46 12.78 -5.25 13.23
N GLU A 47 13.89 -5.04 13.92
CA GLU A 47 14.39 -5.95 14.96
C GLU A 47 13.68 -5.74 16.33
N ASP A 48 12.98 -4.62 16.54
CA ASP A 48 12.16 -4.40 17.75
C ASP A 48 10.66 -4.47 17.43
N PRO A 49 9.98 -5.62 17.64
CA PRO A 49 8.58 -5.82 17.26
C PRO A 49 7.60 -4.89 18.02
N ARG A 50 8.04 -4.22 19.09
CA ARG A 50 7.20 -3.30 19.87
C ARG A 50 7.03 -1.93 19.20
N THR A 51 7.75 -1.67 18.12
CA THR A 51 7.81 -0.38 17.42
C THR A 51 7.08 -0.39 16.08
N TRP A 52 6.02 -1.19 15.97
CA TRP A 52 5.34 -1.44 14.70
C TRP A 52 4.82 -0.17 14.01
N GLU A 53 4.38 0.87 14.73
CA GLU A 53 3.97 2.12 14.08
C GLU A 53 5.15 2.82 13.41
N THR A 54 6.35 2.71 13.98
CA THR A 54 7.57 3.29 13.41
C THR A 54 8.01 2.50 12.20
N GLN A 55 7.98 1.16 12.27
CA GLN A 55 8.22 0.27 11.14
C GLN A 55 7.26 0.57 9.98
N TYR A 56 5.97 0.75 10.29
CA TYR A 56 4.95 1.14 9.31
C TYR A 56 5.29 2.46 8.62
N GLU A 57 5.56 3.54 9.37
CA GLU A 57 5.82 4.86 8.79
C GLU A 57 7.15 4.88 8.01
N MET A 58 8.17 4.13 8.44
CA MET A 58 9.43 3.99 7.70
C MET A 58 9.24 3.21 6.39
N ALA A 59 8.57 2.06 6.44
CA ALA A 59 8.28 1.27 5.25
C ALA A 59 7.43 2.06 4.25
N LEU A 60 6.35 2.70 4.69
CA LEU A 60 5.52 3.55 3.84
C LEU A 60 6.30 4.76 3.31
N GLY A 61 7.15 5.35 4.14
CA GLY A 61 8.03 6.46 3.77
C GLY A 61 8.92 6.12 2.58
N LEU A 62 9.51 4.92 2.55
CA LEU A 62 10.31 4.44 1.41
C LEU A 62 9.50 4.45 0.11
N GLY A 63 8.28 3.91 0.14
CA GLY A 63 7.39 3.91 -1.01
C GLY A 63 6.97 5.31 -1.47
N LEU A 64 6.72 6.22 -0.54
CA LEU A 64 6.35 7.61 -0.85
C LEU A 64 7.53 8.44 -1.39
N CYS A 65 8.75 8.18 -0.91
CA CYS A 65 9.97 8.78 -1.42
C CYS A 65 10.42 8.20 -2.77
N GLY A 66 9.84 7.08 -3.22
CA GLY A 66 10.19 6.46 -4.50
C GLY A 66 11.58 5.83 -4.53
N TYR A 67 12.13 5.44 -3.37
CA TYR A 67 13.47 4.87 -3.26
C TYR A 67 13.49 3.40 -3.68
N ARG A 68 13.67 3.14 -4.98
CA ARG A 68 13.53 1.81 -5.61
C ARG A 68 14.45 0.76 -5.03
N GLU A 69 15.64 1.15 -4.59
CA GLU A 69 16.65 0.27 -4.00
C GLU A 69 16.16 -0.43 -2.72
N ALA A 70 15.09 0.05 -2.09
CA ALA A 70 14.46 -0.61 -0.96
C ALA A 70 13.54 -1.79 -1.32
N GLU A 71 13.13 -1.95 -2.59
CA GLU A 71 12.17 -2.98 -2.99
C GLU A 71 12.60 -4.39 -2.58
N PRO A 72 13.85 -4.86 -2.82
CA PRO A 72 14.26 -6.20 -2.44
C PRO A 72 14.12 -6.46 -0.93
N PHE A 73 14.49 -5.47 -0.11
CA PHE A 73 14.37 -5.57 1.34
C PHE A 73 12.89 -5.59 1.79
N LEU A 74 12.02 -4.81 1.17
CA LEU A 74 10.58 -4.85 1.48
C LEU A 74 9.95 -6.20 1.09
N ARG A 75 10.40 -6.82 -0.01
CA ARG A 75 9.96 -8.18 -0.38
C ARG A 75 10.44 -9.24 0.61
N GLU A 76 11.68 -9.15 1.07
CA GLU A 76 12.19 -9.98 2.17
C GLU A 76 11.34 -9.81 3.43
N LEU A 77 11.05 -8.54 3.78
CA LEU A 77 10.27 -8.20 4.96
C LEU A 77 8.84 -8.75 4.93
N ALA A 78 8.22 -8.82 3.76
CA ALA A 78 6.91 -9.45 3.58
C ALA A 78 6.89 -10.95 3.94
N GLY A 79 8.05 -11.63 3.87
CA GLY A 79 8.20 -13.03 4.27
C GLY A 79 8.44 -13.22 5.77
N ARG A 80 8.75 -12.16 6.52
CA ARG A 80 8.94 -12.21 7.98
C ARG A 80 7.58 -12.15 8.70
N PRO A 81 7.42 -12.85 9.83
CA PRO A 81 6.21 -12.75 10.64
C PRO A 81 6.17 -11.43 11.41
N PHE A 82 5.06 -10.70 11.31
CA PHE A 82 4.76 -9.55 12.17
C PHE A 82 3.57 -9.84 13.08
N THR A 83 3.74 -9.59 14.38
CA THR A 83 2.60 -9.58 15.32
C THR A 83 1.61 -8.47 14.97
N ALA A 84 2.12 -7.29 14.62
CA ALA A 84 1.31 -6.17 14.15
C ALA A 84 1.18 -6.23 12.62
N THR A 85 0.10 -6.83 12.15
CA THR A 85 -0.14 -7.07 10.71
C THR A 85 -0.25 -5.79 9.87
N MET A 86 -0.47 -4.63 10.50
CA MET A 86 -0.49 -3.33 9.82
C MET A 86 0.83 -3.01 9.10
N VAL A 87 1.98 -3.53 9.55
CA VAL A 87 3.26 -3.33 8.86
C VAL A 87 3.20 -3.88 7.43
N TYR A 88 2.49 -5.00 7.20
CA TYR A 88 2.30 -5.54 5.85
C TYR A 88 1.56 -4.57 4.92
N VAL A 89 0.67 -3.71 5.42
CA VAL A 89 0.01 -2.70 4.57
C VAL A 89 1.03 -1.72 4.00
N ALA A 90 1.92 -1.20 4.84
CA ALA A 90 2.98 -0.30 4.41
C ALA A 90 3.96 -0.98 3.46
N VAL A 91 4.32 -2.23 3.75
CA VAL A 91 5.19 -3.05 2.88
C VAL A 91 4.53 -3.28 1.52
N GLY A 92 3.29 -3.76 1.48
CA GLY A 92 2.57 -4.07 0.25
C GLY A 92 2.33 -2.83 -0.62
N GLU A 93 1.98 -1.70 0.00
CA GLU A 93 1.83 -0.42 -0.70
C GLU A 93 3.18 0.04 -1.30
N SER A 94 4.27 -0.10 -0.54
CA SER A 94 5.59 0.37 -0.96
C SER A 94 6.22 -0.53 -2.02
N VAL A 95 6.04 -1.86 -1.93
CA VAL A 95 6.50 -2.79 -2.97
C VAL A 95 5.88 -2.43 -4.33
N VAL A 96 4.57 -2.16 -4.39
CA VAL A 96 3.92 -1.76 -5.65
C VAL A 96 4.39 -0.40 -6.16
N ARG A 97 4.62 0.58 -5.27
CA ARG A 97 5.12 1.91 -5.64
C ARG A 97 6.53 1.89 -6.22
N LEU A 98 7.37 0.98 -5.72
CA LEU A 98 8.80 0.94 -6.03
C LEU A 98 9.14 0.00 -7.19
N ALA A 99 8.28 -0.97 -7.48
CA ALA A 99 8.51 -1.96 -8.53
C ALA A 99 8.58 -1.34 -9.93
N ASP A 100 9.50 -1.88 -10.75
CA ASP A 100 9.56 -1.58 -12.20
C ASP A 100 8.32 -2.09 -12.95
N ASP A 101 7.73 -3.20 -12.48
CA ASP A 101 6.42 -3.71 -12.89
C ASP A 101 5.42 -3.65 -11.72
N PRO A 102 4.71 -2.53 -11.53
CA PRO A 102 3.70 -2.41 -10.49
C PRO A 102 2.56 -3.43 -10.60
N ALA A 103 2.20 -3.86 -11.82
CA ALA A 103 1.12 -4.81 -12.03
C ALA A 103 1.54 -6.23 -11.57
N GLY A 104 2.74 -6.65 -11.94
CA GLY A 104 3.35 -7.89 -11.44
C GLY A 104 3.56 -7.87 -9.93
N ALA A 105 3.97 -6.72 -9.37
CA ALA A 105 4.10 -6.54 -7.91
C ALA A 105 2.77 -6.71 -7.17
N VAL A 106 1.67 -6.20 -7.72
CA VAL A 106 0.33 -6.44 -7.16
C VAL A 106 0.02 -7.94 -7.13
N LEU A 107 0.17 -8.64 -8.25
CA LEU A 107 -0.09 -10.08 -8.31
C LEU A 107 0.78 -10.88 -7.34
N TRP A 108 2.05 -10.49 -7.19
CA TRP A 108 2.94 -11.09 -6.22
C TRP A 108 2.41 -10.90 -4.79
N CYS A 109 2.02 -9.68 -4.40
CA CYS A 109 1.46 -9.40 -3.06
C CYS A 109 0.19 -10.21 -2.78
N LEU A 110 -0.71 -10.35 -3.75
CA LEU A 110 -1.93 -11.17 -3.62
C LEU A 110 -1.63 -12.65 -3.34
N GLY A 111 -0.44 -13.13 -3.72
CA GLY A 111 -0.02 -14.53 -3.60
C GLY A 111 0.82 -14.88 -2.36
N GLN A 112 1.24 -13.91 -1.53
CA GLN A 112 2.21 -14.19 -0.46
C GLN A 112 1.60 -14.82 0.81
N GLY A 113 0.29 -14.71 1.02
CA GLY A 113 -0.39 -15.24 2.22
C GLY A 113 -0.88 -14.16 3.19
N PRO A 114 -0.04 -13.23 3.68
CA PRO A 114 -0.50 -12.16 4.57
C PRO A 114 -1.55 -11.26 3.89
N GLU A 115 -2.78 -11.31 4.40
CA GLU A 115 -3.91 -10.55 3.84
C GLU A 115 -3.66 -9.04 3.81
N MET A 116 -3.06 -8.50 4.88
CA MET A 116 -2.76 -7.08 4.97
C MET A 116 -1.68 -6.63 3.97
N LEU A 117 -0.87 -7.56 3.43
CA LEU A 117 0.06 -7.26 2.32
C LEU A 117 -0.73 -7.01 1.03
N ALA A 118 -1.74 -7.85 0.77
CA ALA A 118 -2.67 -7.65 -0.34
C ALA A 118 -3.45 -6.35 -0.17
N ASP A 119 -3.92 -6.01 1.04
CA ASP A 119 -4.59 -4.72 1.30
C ASP A 119 -3.71 -3.53 0.90
N GLY A 120 -2.45 -3.52 1.33
CA GLY A 120 -1.47 -2.49 0.96
C GLY A 120 -1.25 -2.39 -0.55
N ALA A 121 -1.13 -3.52 -1.25
CA ALA A 121 -0.96 -3.53 -2.70
C ALA A 121 -2.20 -2.98 -3.42
N LEU A 122 -3.41 -3.35 -3.00
CA LEU A 122 -4.66 -2.83 -3.56
C LEU A 122 -4.84 -1.34 -3.26
N ARG A 123 -4.39 -0.88 -2.09
CA ARG A 123 -4.33 0.53 -1.74
C ARG A 123 -3.43 1.31 -2.69
N ALA A 124 -2.24 0.79 -3.00
CA ALA A 124 -1.35 1.40 -3.99
C ALA A 124 -2.02 1.51 -5.37
N VAL A 125 -2.73 0.48 -5.82
CA VAL A 125 -3.49 0.50 -7.09
C VAL A 125 -4.47 1.68 -7.13
N ALA A 126 -5.21 1.91 -6.05
CA ALA A 126 -6.14 3.03 -5.95
C ALA A 126 -5.44 4.39 -5.90
N HIS A 127 -4.44 4.53 -5.01
CA HIS A 127 -3.70 5.78 -4.80
C HIS A 127 -2.93 6.24 -6.03
N LEU A 128 -2.24 5.32 -6.71
CA LEU A 128 -1.50 5.60 -7.93
C LEU A 128 -2.40 5.70 -9.17
N GLY A 129 -3.67 5.30 -9.04
CA GLY A 129 -4.61 5.26 -10.15
C GLY A 129 -4.20 4.29 -11.25
N LEU A 130 -3.61 3.16 -10.87
CA LEU A 130 -3.18 2.15 -11.83
C LEU A 130 -4.37 1.63 -12.63
N VAL A 131 -4.18 1.51 -13.93
CA VAL A 131 -5.08 0.81 -14.85
C VAL A 131 -4.29 -0.36 -15.46
N PRO A 132 -4.09 -1.47 -14.72
CA PRO A 132 -3.38 -2.63 -15.25
C PRO A 132 -4.06 -3.21 -16.48
N ALA A 133 -3.35 -4.07 -17.22
CA ALA A 133 -3.95 -4.86 -18.30
C ALA A 133 -5.11 -5.72 -17.79
N GLU A 134 -6.04 -6.06 -18.70
CA GLU A 134 -7.28 -6.78 -18.35
C GLU A 134 -7.07 -8.04 -17.51
N PRO A 135 -6.11 -8.93 -17.82
CA PRO A 135 -5.89 -10.13 -17.01
C PRO A 135 -5.54 -9.81 -15.55
N VAL A 136 -4.79 -8.73 -15.31
CA VAL A 136 -4.39 -8.31 -13.96
C VAL A 136 -5.58 -7.71 -13.20
N ARG A 137 -6.41 -6.90 -13.88
CA ARG A 137 -7.64 -6.35 -13.27
C ARG A 137 -8.59 -7.47 -12.88
N ASP A 138 -8.76 -8.45 -13.75
CA ASP A 138 -9.64 -9.59 -13.49
C ASP A 138 -9.10 -10.44 -12.33
N ALA A 139 -7.79 -10.68 -12.27
CA ALA A 139 -7.16 -11.35 -11.14
C ALA A 139 -7.37 -10.63 -9.80
N ILE A 140 -7.26 -9.29 -9.78
CA ILE A 140 -7.57 -8.48 -8.58
C ILE A 140 -9.03 -8.65 -8.18
N LEU A 141 -9.96 -8.54 -9.14
CA LEU A 141 -11.40 -8.66 -8.86
C LEU A 141 -11.78 -10.05 -8.40
N ASP A 142 -11.22 -11.10 -9.00
CA ASP A 142 -11.45 -12.47 -8.61
C ASP A 142 -10.89 -12.76 -7.21
N PHE A 143 -9.73 -12.21 -6.87
CA PHE A 143 -9.14 -12.32 -5.54
C PHE A 143 -10.09 -11.75 -4.47
N VAL A 144 -10.58 -10.52 -4.63
CA VAL A 144 -11.47 -9.90 -3.62
C VAL A 144 -12.92 -10.39 -3.70
N GLU A 145 -13.35 -10.97 -4.82
CA GLU A 145 -14.69 -11.56 -4.90
C GLU A 145 -14.80 -12.92 -4.20
N ARG A 146 -13.68 -13.61 -3.93
CA ARG A 146 -13.64 -14.84 -3.11
C ARG A 146 -13.88 -14.59 -1.62
N THR A 147 -13.67 -13.37 -1.12
CA THR A 147 -13.91 -13.03 0.29
C THR A 147 -15.39 -12.73 0.54
N PRO A 148 -15.88 -12.72 1.80
CA PRO A 148 -17.24 -12.28 2.11
C PRO A 148 -17.55 -10.85 1.62
N ARG A 149 -18.83 -10.48 1.51
CA ARG A 149 -19.26 -9.18 0.94
C ARG A 149 -18.92 -7.99 1.84
N GLU A 150 -18.78 -8.24 3.13
CA GLU A 150 -18.39 -7.33 4.21
C GLU A 150 -16.86 -7.22 4.40
N HIS A 151 -16.09 -7.94 3.59
CA HIS A 151 -14.64 -7.98 3.72
C HIS A 151 -13.97 -6.65 3.33
N HIS A 152 -12.94 -6.24 4.08
CA HIS A 152 -12.29 -4.94 3.91
C HIS A 152 -11.51 -4.80 2.61
N LEU A 153 -10.91 -5.89 2.12
CA LEU A 153 -10.17 -5.90 0.85
C LEU A 153 -10.98 -5.43 -0.36
N ARG A 154 -12.32 -5.41 -0.27
CA ARG A 154 -13.18 -4.93 -1.36
C ARG A 154 -13.15 -3.41 -1.54
N TYR A 155 -12.73 -2.65 -0.52
CA TYR A 155 -12.73 -1.19 -0.54
C TYR A 155 -11.81 -0.61 -1.62
N TRP A 156 -10.52 -0.94 -1.59
CA TRP A 156 -9.56 -0.35 -2.52
C TRP A 156 -9.83 -0.68 -4.00
N PRO A 157 -10.20 -1.91 -4.38
CA PRO A 157 -10.66 -2.21 -5.73
C PRO A 157 -11.94 -1.46 -6.11
N ALA A 158 -12.85 -1.17 -5.18
CA ALA A 158 -14.04 -0.36 -5.48
C ALA A 158 -13.68 1.10 -5.79
N VAL A 159 -12.63 1.63 -5.14
CA VAL A 159 -12.06 2.94 -5.49
C VAL A 159 -11.36 2.89 -6.85
N ALA A 160 -10.49 1.90 -7.07
CA ALA A 160 -9.68 1.79 -8.29
C ALA A 160 -10.52 1.50 -9.55
N ALA A 161 -11.52 0.62 -9.44
CA ALA A 161 -12.31 0.15 -10.58
C ALA A 161 -13.12 1.25 -11.28
N GLY A 162 -13.30 2.42 -10.67
CA GLY A 162 -13.88 3.59 -11.34
C GLY A 162 -13.07 4.07 -12.55
N ARG A 163 -11.77 3.77 -12.60
CA ARG A 163 -10.87 4.09 -13.72
C ARG A 163 -10.70 2.94 -14.71
N TRP A 164 -11.24 1.76 -14.41
CA TRP A 164 -10.99 0.56 -15.20
C TRP A 164 -12.00 0.40 -16.32
N PRO A 165 -11.55 0.14 -17.55
CA PRO A 165 -12.46 -0.10 -18.67
C PRO A 165 -13.13 -1.47 -18.54
N GLY A 166 -14.23 -1.63 -19.28
CA GLY A 166 -14.87 -2.93 -19.48
C GLY A 166 -16.05 -3.23 -18.56
N ARG A 167 -16.80 -4.27 -18.92
CA ARG A 167 -18.03 -4.66 -18.22
C ARG A 167 -17.76 -5.29 -16.86
N ARG A 168 -16.62 -5.96 -16.69
CA ARG A 168 -16.25 -6.65 -15.46
C ARG A 168 -16.09 -5.69 -14.28
N ALA A 169 -15.36 -4.59 -14.46
CA ALA A 169 -15.20 -3.53 -13.46
C ALA A 169 -16.55 -2.89 -13.10
N ARG A 170 -17.38 -2.54 -14.09
CA ARG A 170 -18.73 -2.00 -13.83
C ARG A 170 -19.64 -2.98 -13.09
N SER A 171 -19.55 -4.27 -13.41
CA SER A 171 -20.30 -5.33 -12.72
C SER A 171 -19.88 -5.43 -11.25
N TYR A 172 -18.56 -5.46 -10.99
CA TYR A 172 -18.02 -5.45 -9.64
C TYR A 172 -18.53 -4.25 -8.83
N LEU A 173 -18.40 -3.03 -9.36
CA LEU A 173 -18.87 -1.82 -8.70
C LEU A 173 -20.37 -1.86 -8.36
N ARG A 174 -21.22 -2.36 -9.27
CA ARG A 174 -22.66 -2.51 -9.01
C ARG A 174 -22.96 -3.52 -7.90
N LYS A 175 -22.19 -4.61 -7.80
CA LYS A 175 -22.31 -5.58 -6.70
C LYS A 175 -21.92 -4.93 -5.36
N CYS A 176 -20.81 -4.19 -5.35
CA CYS A 176 -20.34 -3.45 -4.17
C CYS A 176 -21.32 -2.37 -3.72
N ALA A 177 -21.90 -1.59 -4.63
CA ALA A 177 -22.88 -0.53 -4.32
C ALA A 177 -24.18 -1.03 -3.64
N ARG A 178 -24.47 -2.33 -3.79
CA ARG A 178 -25.59 -3.05 -3.15
C ARG A 178 -25.11 -3.95 -1.99
N GLY A 179 -23.84 -3.83 -1.61
CA GLY A 179 -23.18 -4.57 -0.54
C GLY A 179 -23.67 -4.17 0.84
N PRO A 180 -23.47 -5.03 1.85
CA PRO A 180 -23.88 -4.76 3.23
C PRO A 180 -22.95 -3.77 3.96
N ARG A 181 -21.78 -3.47 3.40
CA ARG A 181 -20.75 -2.63 4.01
C ARG A 181 -20.77 -1.24 3.39
N GLU A 182 -21.18 -0.24 4.16
CA GLU A 182 -21.53 1.08 3.61
C GLU A 182 -20.34 1.84 3.02
N ASP A 183 -19.15 1.79 3.63
CA ASP A 183 -17.94 2.43 3.10
C ASP A 183 -17.56 1.91 1.69
N VAL A 184 -17.68 0.59 1.46
CA VAL A 184 -17.46 -0.05 0.16
C VAL A 184 -18.59 0.30 -0.81
N ALA A 185 -19.83 0.34 -0.34
CA ALA A 185 -20.98 0.69 -1.16
C ALA A 185 -20.91 2.15 -1.65
N GLU A 186 -20.55 3.07 -0.76
CA GLU A 186 -20.34 4.49 -1.05
C GLU A 186 -19.19 4.69 -2.04
N ALA A 187 -18.03 4.06 -1.78
CA ALA A 187 -16.89 4.10 -2.69
C ALA A 187 -17.26 3.61 -4.10
N ALA A 188 -18.04 2.53 -4.19
CA ALA A 188 -18.47 1.98 -5.46
C ALA A 188 -19.46 2.88 -6.21
N ARG A 189 -20.41 3.51 -5.51
CA ARG A 189 -21.35 4.49 -6.08
C ARG A 189 -20.59 5.71 -6.61
N ALA A 190 -19.65 6.25 -5.83
CA ALA A 190 -18.80 7.36 -6.26
C ALA A 190 -17.98 7.01 -7.51
N SER A 191 -17.40 5.82 -7.56
CA SER A 191 -16.66 5.32 -8.73
C SER A 191 -17.52 5.12 -9.98
N LEU A 192 -18.78 4.67 -9.83
CA LEU A 192 -19.72 4.54 -10.95
C LEU A 192 -20.08 5.90 -11.56
N THR A 193 -20.27 6.93 -10.73
CA THR A 193 -20.55 8.29 -11.21
C THR A 193 -19.39 8.85 -12.02
N ARG A 194 -18.15 8.66 -11.55
CA ARG A 194 -16.93 9.11 -12.27
C ARG A 194 -16.73 8.41 -13.61
N ALA A 195 -17.15 7.16 -13.74
CA ALA A 195 -17.01 6.39 -14.99
C ALA A 195 -18.06 6.77 -16.06
N ALA A 196 -19.05 7.60 -15.72
CA ALA A 196 -20.13 8.01 -16.60
C ALA A 196 -19.96 9.45 -17.17
N GLY A 197 -19.04 10.24 -16.60
CA GLY A 197 -18.64 11.57 -17.10
C GLY A 197 -17.31 11.50 -17.82
#